data_AF-A0A0F9LGX1-F1
#
_entry.id   AF-A0A0F9LGX1-F1
#
_cell.length_a   1.000
_cell.length_b   1.000
_cell.length_c   1.000
_cell.angle_alpha   90.00
_cell.angle_beta   90.00
_cell.angle_gamma   90.00
#
_symmetry.space_group_name_H-M   'P 1'
#
loop_
_entity.id
_entity.type
_entity.pdbx_description
1 polymer ?
#
loop_
_entity_poly.entity_id
_entity_poly.type
_entity_poly.pdbx_seq_one_letter_code
_entity_poly.pdbx_strand_id
1 'polypeptide(L)'
;MVKQIPSDRPRGFGSGENGQETNTDYLNRNAEGWEPPMGEVHMHLIYKQDAHWRIVSRGSSVCRYPGRCYKVTIHERMPDMLCNLVRRAE
;
A
#
# COMPACT_ATOMS: atom_id res chain seq x y z
N MET A 1 -9.43 -7.75 -5.43
CA MET A 1 -8.02 -7.60 -5.85
C MET A 1 -7.61 -6.19 -5.50
N VAL A 2 -6.56 -5.99 -4.70
CA VAL A 2 -6.06 -4.63 -4.37
C VAL A 2 -5.75 -3.92 -5.68
N LYS A 3 -6.45 -2.81 -5.98
CA LYS A 3 -6.32 -2.08 -7.25
C LYS A 3 -4.95 -1.44 -7.39
N GLN A 4 -3.89 -2.19 -7.65
CA GLN A 4 -2.54 -1.64 -7.78
C GLN A 4 -2.54 -0.38 -8.66
N ILE A 5 -1.73 0.61 -8.28
CA ILE A 5 -1.47 1.77 -9.13
C ILE A 5 -1.15 1.24 -10.54
N PRO A 6 -1.94 1.56 -11.57
CA PRO A 6 -1.73 1.04 -12.91
C PRO A 6 -0.34 1.44 -13.38
N SER A 7 0.45 0.47 -13.83
CA SER A 7 1.83 0.70 -14.26
C SER A 7 1.92 1.55 -15.54
N ASP A 8 0.82 1.60 -16.29
CA ASP A 8 0.64 2.27 -17.57
C ASP A 8 -0.14 3.60 -17.47
N ARG A 9 -0.44 4.07 -16.25
CA ARG A 9 -1.16 5.34 -16.10
C ARG A 9 -0.35 6.52 -16.65
N PRO A 10 -0.99 7.51 -17.28
CA PRO A 10 -0.33 8.78 -17.55
C PRO A 10 0.04 9.44 -16.22
N ARG A 11 1.29 9.90 -16.08
CA ARG A 11 1.74 10.65 -14.90
C ARG A 11 1.23 12.08 -15.00
N GLY A 12 0.54 12.55 -13.96
CA GLY A 12 0.09 13.92 -13.84
C GLY A 12 1.16 14.88 -13.33
N PHE A 13 0.71 16.09 -12.98
CA PHE A 13 1.45 17.04 -12.15
C PHE A 13 1.13 16.81 -10.67
N GLY A 14 2.10 17.02 -9.78
CA GLY A 14 1.92 16.82 -8.33
C GLY A 14 3.09 17.31 -7.49
N SER A 15 3.23 16.73 -6.30
CA SER A 15 4.12 17.20 -5.23
C SER A 15 5.57 16.70 -5.33
N GLY A 16 5.90 15.92 -6.36
CA GLY A 16 7.25 15.39 -6.58
C GLY A 16 8.22 16.42 -7.16
N GLU A 17 9.47 15.99 -7.32
CA GLU A 17 10.51 16.82 -7.95
C GLU A 17 10.08 17.27 -9.35
N ASN A 18 10.40 18.52 -9.69
CA ASN A 18 10.00 19.17 -10.95
C ASN A 18 8.48 19.17 -11.21
N GLY A 19 7.66 19.08 -10.16
CA GLY A 19 6.20 19.07 -10.26
C GLY A 19 5.62 17.75 -10.76
N GLN A 20 6.39 16.66 -10.72
CA GLN A 20 5.90 15.34 -11.13
C GLN A 20 4.90 14.77 -10.11
N GLU A 21 3.82 14.17 -10.60
CA GLU A 21 2.90 13.41 -9.74
C GLU A 21 3.59 12.19 -9.12
N THR A 22 3.51 12.11 -7.79
CA THR A 22 3.99 10.96 -7.01
C THR A 22 2.95 9.85 -6.95
N ASN A 23 3.35 8.67 -6.44
CA ASN A 23 2.37 7.63 -6.11
C ASN A 23 1.36 8.11 -5.06
N THR A 24 1.81 8.90 -4.08
CA THR A 24 0.97 9.47 -3.02
C THR A 24 -0.09 10.41 -3.58
N ASP A 25 0.30 11.34 -4.47
CA ASP A 25 -0.66 12.29 -5.08
C ASP A 25 -1.81 11.57 -5.79
N TYR A 26 -1.47 10.54 -6.56
CA TYR A 26 -2.48 9.73 -7.24
C TYR A 26 -3.37 8.96 -6.27
N LEU A 27 -2.79 8.35 -5.23
CA LEU A 27 -3.57 7.62 -4.23
C LEU A 27 -4.55 8.57 -3.52
N ASN A 28 -4.11 9.76 -3.15
CA ASN A 28 -4.95 10.78 -2.52
C ASN A 28 -6.09 11.22 -3.45
N ARG A 29 -5.79 11.50 -4.72
CA ARG A 29 -6.82 11.89 -5.70
C ARG A 29 -7.88 10.81 -5.94
N ASN A 30 -7.51 9.54 -5.79
CA ASN A 30 -8.39 8.40 -6.01
C ASN A 30 -8.84 7.73 -4.70
N ALA A 31 -8.69 8.40 -3.56
CA ALA A 31 -8.89 7.79 -2.24
C ALA A 31 -10.31 7.26 -2.04
N GLU A 32 -11.32 7.96 -2.57
CA GLU A 32 -12.74 7.57 -2.46
C GLU A 32 -13.05 6.22 -3.11
N GLY A 33 -12.34 5.86 -4.18
CA GLY A 33 -12.56 4.61 -4.92
C GLY A 33 -11.65 3.45 -4.48
N TRP A 34 -10.90 3.65 -3.40
CA TRP A 34 -9.82 2.79 -2.97
C TRP A 34 -10.22 1.96 -1.75
N GLU A 35 -10.38 0.66 -1.97
CA GLU A 35 -10.63 -0.30 -0.90
C GLU A 35 -9.32 -1.00 -0.47
N PRO A 36 -9.03 -1.09 0.83
CA PRO A 36 -7.89 -1.85 1.31
C PRO A 36 -8.04 -3.35 1.00
N PRO A 37 -6.94 -4.10 0.85
CA PRO A 37 -7.00 -5.56 0.90
C PRO A 37 -7.64 -6.03 2.19
N MET A 38 -8.66 -6.89 2.09
CA MET A 38 -9.27 -7.57 3.22
C MET A 38 -8.93 -9.06 3.19
N GLY A 39 -8.83 -9.67 4.36
CA GLY A 39 -8.57 -11.09 4.53
C GLY A 39 -7.09 -11.46 4.48
N GLU A 40 -6.80 -12.71 4.13
CA GLU A 40 -5.44 -13.24 4.14
C GLU A 40 -4.62 -12.71 2.95
N VAL A 41 -3.46 -12.16 3.25
CA VAL A 41 -2.51 -11.65 2.26
C VAL A 41 -1.08 -12.05 2.62
N HIS A 42 -0.18 -11.90 1.66
CA HIS A 42 1.24 -12.07 1.87
C HIS A 42 1.93 -10.70 1.96
N MET A 43 2.74 -10.53 3.00
CA MET A 43 3.67 -9.41 3.16
C MET A 43 5.05 -9.87 2.70
N HIS A 44 5.50 -9.40 1.54
CA HIS A 44 6.76 -9.81 0.92
C HIS A 44 7.86 -8.77 1.10
N LEU A 45 9.06 -9.20 1.48
CA LEU A 45 10.26 -8.37 1.50
C LEU A 45 10.88 -8.35 0.10
N ILE A 46 10.78 -7.19 -0.55
CA ILE A 46 11.30 -6.95 -1.89
C ILE A 46 12.51 -6.01 -1.80
N TYR A 47 13.53 -6.31 -2.59
CA TYR A 47 14.67 -5.43 -2.82
C TYR A 47 14.70 -5.08 -4.30
N LYS A 48 14.57 -3.79 -4.62
CA LYS A 48 14.68 -3.28 -6.00
C LYS A 48 15.75 -2.19 -6.10
N GLN A 49 15.87 -1.37 -5.07
CA GLN A 49 16.92 -0.37 -4.82
C GLN A 49 17.07 -0.21 -3.29
N ASP A 50 15.92 -0.17 -2.60
CA ASP A 50 15.79 -0.28 -1.15
C ASP A 50 14.94 -1.49 -0.74
N ALA A 51 15.09 -1.89 0.52
CA ALA A 51 14.28 -2.94 1.14
C ALA A 51 12.91 -2.36 1.52
N HIS A 52 11.84 -2.94 0.96
CA HIS A 52 10.47 -2.55 1.27
C HIS A 52 9.56 -3.77 1.39
N TRP A 53 8.55 -3.64 2.23
CA TRP A 53 7.47 -4.63 2.35
C TRP A 53 6.37 -4.33 1.33
N ARG A 54 5.96 -5.35 0.59
CA ARG A 54 4.86 -5.27 -0.39
C ARG A 54 3.75 -6.23 0.00
N ILE A 55 2.53 -5.71 0.09
CA ILE A 55 1.33 -6.53 0.28
C ILE A 55 0.89 -7.09 -1.06
N VAL A 56 0.70 -8.41 -1.14
CA VAL A 56 0.17 -9.09 -2.32
C VAL A 56 -0.87 -10.13 -1.93
N SER A 57 -1.89 -10.31 -2.78
CA SER A 57 -2.98 -11.25 -2.52
C SER A 57 -2.65 -12.70 -2.91
N ARG A 58 -1.57 -12.94 -3.64
CA ARG A 58 -1.15 -14.28 -4.11
C ARG A 58 0.28 -14.58 -3.72
N GLY A 59 0.56 -15.85 -3.42
CA GLY A 59 1.91 -16.32 -3.20
C GLY A 59 2.81 -16.09 -4.43
N SER A 60 4.12 -15.99 -4.19
CA SER A 60 5.14 -15.81 -5.23
C SER A 60 6.39 -16.63 -4.90
N SER A 61 7.42 -16.55 -5.76
CA SER A 61 8.73 -17.14 -5.48
C SER A 61 9.35 -16.63 -4.17
N VAL A 62 8.97 -15.43 -3.72
CA VAL A 62 9.42 -14.86 -2.45
C VAL A 62 8.96 -15.68 -1.25
N CYS A 63 7.80 -16.36 -1.33
CA CYS A 63 7.27 -17.18 -0.23
C CYS A 63 8.15 -18.36 0.17
N ARG A 64 9.05 -18.79 -0.71
CA ARG A 64 9.94 -19.94 -0.46
C ARG A 64 11.11 -19.60 0.44
N TYR A 65 11.39 -18.32 0.68
CA TYR A 65 12.55 -17.87 1.43
C TYR A 65 12.13 -17.48 2.86
N PRO A 66 12.66 -18.17 3.89
CA PRO A 66 12.40 -17.83 5.29
C PRO A 66 12.69 -16.36 5.58
N GLY A 67 11.83 -15.70 6.35
CA GLY A 67 11.97 -14.29 6.72
C GLY A 67 11.66 -13.28 5.62
N ARG A 68 11.37 -13.71 4.39
CA ARG A 68 11.01 -12.81 3.27
C ARG A 68 9.52 -12.77 2.96
N CYS A 69 8.73 -13.62 3.60
CA CYS A 69 7.29 -13.67 3.44
C CYS A 69 6.62 -13.95 4.78
N TYR A 70 5.64 -13.12 5.12
CA TYR A 70 4.75 -13.34 6.24
C TYR A 70 3.31 -13.39 5.74
N LYS A 71 2.56 -14.42 6.16
CA LYS A 71 1.11 -14.45 5.95
C LYS A 71 0.48 -13.57 7.02
N VAL A 72 -0.33 -12.61 6.62
CA VAL A 72 -1.01 -11.69 7.54
C VAL A 72 -2.47 -11.59 7.17
N THR A 73 -3.33 -11.38 8.16
CA THR A 73 -4.76 -11.15 7.94
C THR A 73 -5.06 -9.68 8.16
N ILE A 74 -5.58 -9.02 7.11
CA ILE A 74 -6.01 -7.64 7.19
C ILE A 74 -7.50 -7.63 7.49
N HIS A 75 -7.85 -7.01 8.60
CA HIS A 75 -9.22 -6.83 9.06
C HIS A 75 -9.65 -5.38 8.87
N GLU A 76 -10.95 -5.16 8.77
CA GLU A 76 -11.50 -3.82 8.67
C GLU A 76 -11.22 -3.13 9.99
N ARG A 77 -10.48 -2.03 9.94
CA ARG A 77 -10.31 -1.21 11.13
C ARG A 77 -11.58 -0.39 11.28
N MET A 78 -12.22 -0.51 12.44
CA MET A 78 -13.29 0.42 12.84
C MET A 78 -12.74 1.88 12.75
N PRO A 79 -13.32 2.74 11.91
CA PRO A 79 -12.80 4.09 11.63
C PRO A 79 -12.65 4.97 12.89
N ASP A 80 -13.54 4.79 13.86
CA ASP A 80 -13.68 5.66 15.03
C ASP A 80 -12.46 5.68 15.95
N MET A 81 -11.66 4.60 15.95
CA MET A 81 -10.51 4.50 16.87
C MET A 81 -9.29 5.28 16.37
N LEU A 82 -9.16 5.53 15.06
CA LEU A 82 -8.02 6.25 14.47
C LEU A 82 -8.17 7.77 14.51
N CYS A 83 -9.38 8.31 14.31
CA CYS A 83 -9.64 9.75 14.47
C CYS A 83 -9.32 10.22 15.89
N ASN A 84 -9.52 9.37 16.90
CA ASN A 84 -9.20 9.67 18.29
C ASN A 84 -7.70 9.64 18.61
N LEU A 85 -6.89 8.91 17.83
CA LEU A 85 -5.43 8.89 18.00
C LEU A 85 -4.76 10.12 17.38
N VAL A 86 -5.24 10.58 16.23
CA VAL A 86 -4.72 11.79 15.57
C VAL A 86 -5.06 13.05 16.37
N ARG A 87 -6.29 13.13 16.93
CA ARG A 87 -6.73 14.27 17.76
C ARG A 87 -6.08 14.39 19.14
N ARG A 88 -5.40 13.35 19.63
CA ARG A 88 -4.73 13.36 20.94
C ARG A 88 -3.25 13.77 20.85
N ALA A 89 -2.75 14.03 19.64
CA ALA A 89 -1.38 14.45 19.39
C ALA A 89 -1.25 15.97 19.16
N GLU A 90 -2.32 16.73 19.38
CA GLU A 90 -2.36 18.21 19.45
C GLU A 90 -2.50 18.65 20.91
#